data_AF-A0A6A6UZQ7-F1
#
_entry.id   AF-A0A6A6UZQ7-F1
#
_cell.length_a   1.000
_cell.length_b   1.000
_cell.length_c   1.000
_cell.angle_alpha   90.00
_cell.angle_beta   90.00
_cell.angle_gamma   90.00
#
_symmetry.space_group_name_H-M   'P 1'
#
loop_
_entity.id
_entity.type
_entity.pdbx_description
1 polymer ?
#
loop_
_entity_poly.entity_id
_entity_poly.type
_entity_poly.pdbx_seq_one_letter_code
_entity_poly.pdbx_strand_id
1 'polypeptide(L)'
;MPKDSGNRKPRGPRKQSSSDERRDRVRRVREQGLEMTFRCGRCEEKNLRCFVDTASGRCAGCISVHVECSLFVPEEEWEKVEGEERAKRLELARAEESVARAKRELLELEGRKQEFARRDLAVLKVQDQAQESEGSSQQSP
;
A
#
# COMPACT_ATOMS: atom_id res chain seq x y z
N MET A 1 36.20 -69.73 -43.14
CA MET A 1 36.51 -68.73 -42.09
C MET A 1 35.21 -68.02 -41.70
N PRO A 2 34.67 -68.23 -40.49
CA PRO A 2 33.39 -67.68 -40.05
C PRO A 2 33.50 -66.22 -39.59
N LYS A 3 32.45 -65.42 -39.82
CA LYS A 3 32.34 -64.01 -39.43
C LYS A 3 31.87 -63.89 -37.98
N ASP A 4 32.69 -63.26 -37.15
CA ASP A 4 32.42 -63.00 -35.73
C ASP A 4 31.20 -62.08 -35.55
N SER A 5 30.28 -62.52 -34.70
CA SER A 5 29.02 -61.84 -34.40
C SER A 5 29.26 -60.81 -33.30
N GLY A 6 29.10 -59.53 -33.65
CA GLY A 6 29.26 -58.40 -32.73
C GLY A 6 28.31 -58.47 -31.53
N ASN A 7 28.88 -58.72 -30.36
CA ASN A 7 28.22 -58.72 -29.06
C ASN A 7 27.79 -57.28 -28.68
N ARG A 8 26.50 -56.94 -28.82
CA ARG A 8 25.95 -55.65 -28.35
C ARG A 8 25.55 -55.75 -26.88
N LYS A 9 26.29 -55.07 -26.00
CA LYS A 9 25.97 -54.94 -24.57
C LYS A 9 24.67 -54.13 -24.36
N PRO A 10 23.85 -54.43 -23.33
CA PRO A 10 22.66 -53.66 -23.00
C PRO A 10 23.02 -52.24 -22.55
N ARG A 11 22.28 -51.23 -23.01
CA ARG A 11 22.40 -49.85 -22.51
C ARG A 11 21.87 -49.79 -21.08
N GLY A 12 22.73 -49.36 -20.14
CA GLY A 12 22.35 -49.17 -18.74
C GLY A 12 21.33 -48.04 -18.51
N PRO A 13 20.79 -47.90 -17.29
CA PRO A 13 19.77 -46.91 -16.96
C PRO A 13 20.26 -45.49 -17.27
N ARG A 14 19.45 -44.74 -18.02
CA ARG A 14 19.74 -43.36 -18.40
C ARG A 14 19.73 -42.49 -17.12
N LYS A 15 20.85 -41.86 -16.77
CA LYS A 15 20.88 -40.84 -15.70
C LYS A 15 19.83 -39.78 -16.04
N GLN A 16 18.92 -39.50 -15.10
CA GLN A 16 17.89 -38.48 -15.29
C GLN A 16 18.57 -37.14 -15.57
N SER A 17 18.12 -36.46 -16.62
CA SER A 17 18.59 -35.11 -16.90
C SER A 17 17.87 -34.13 -15.98
N SER A 18 18.49 -32.97 -15.69
CA SER A 18 17.85 -31.89 -14.92
C SER A 18 16.50 -31.42 -15.50
N SER A 19 16.24 -31.71 -16.79
CA SER A 19 14.97 -31.43 -17.46
C SER A 19 13.89 -32.47 -17.14
N ASP A 20 14.27 -33.73 -16.91
CA ASP A 20 13.35 -34.81 -16.53
C ASP A 20 12.85 -34.63 -15.10
N GLU A 21 13.77 -34.36 -14.16
CA GLU A 21 13.44 -34.07 -12.76
C GLU A 21 12.47 -32.90 -12.62
N ARG A 22 12.64 -31.86 -13.45
CA ARG A 22 11.75 -30.69 -13.51
C ARG A 22 10.36 -31.06 -14.00
N ARG A 23 10.26 -31.86 -15.07
CA ARG A 23 8.96 -32.31 -15.59
C ARG A 23 8.21 -33.13 -14.55
N ASP A 24 8.91 -34.02 -13.85
CA ASP A 24 8.31 -34.80 -12.77
C ASP A 24 7.88 -33.91 -11.61
N ARG A 25 8.66 -32.88 -11.26
CA ARG A 25 8.25 -31.88 -10.26
C ARG A 25 6.99 -31.13 -10.67
N VAL A 26 6.92 -30.62 -11.90
CA VAL A 26 5.72 -29.92 -12.41
C VAL A 26 4.50 -30.83 -12.37
N ARG A 27 4.64 -32.11 -12.73
CA ARG A 27 3.55 -33.10 -12.66
C ARG A 27 3.06 -33.26 -11.23
N ARG A 28 3.96 -33.51 -10.27
CA ARG A 28 3.61 -33.62 -8.84
C ARG A 28 2.86 -32.40 -8.33
N VAL A 29 3.33 -31.19 -8.68
CA VAL A 29 2.68 -29.94 -8.23
C VAL A 29 1.31 -29.74 -8.88
N ARG A 30 1.07 -30.21 -10.11
CA ARG A 30 -0.26 -30.15 -10.72
C ARG A 30 -1.24 -31.15 -10.11
N GLU A 31 -0.75 -32.31 -9.70
CA GLU A 31 -1.57 -33.39 -9.15
C GLU A 31 -1.85 -33.22 -7.65
N GLN A 32 -0.88 -32.70 -6.91
CA GLN A 32 -0.88 -32.66 -5.44
C GLN A 32 -0.70 -31.24 -4.87
N GLY A 33 -0.34 -30.27 -5.71
CA GLY A 33 -0.14 -28.90 -5.25
C GLY A 33 -1.47 -28.22 -4.92
N LEU A 34 -1.41 -27.28 -3.99
CA LEU A 34 -2.58 -26.49 -3.59
C LEU A 34 -2.88 -25.47 -4.68
N GLU A 35 -4.10 -25.50 -5.21
CA GLU A 35 -4.58 -24.43 -6.07
C GLU A 35 -4.87 -23.20 -5.22
N MET A 36 -4.23 -22.09 -5.57
CA MET A 36 -4.45 -20.82 -4.89
C MET A 36 -5.58 -20.04 -5.56
N THR A 37 -6.38 -19.36 -4.75
CA THR A 37 -7.43 -18.43 -5.22
C THR A 37 -6.84 -17.18 -5.89
N PHE A 38 -5.67 -16.75 -5.42
CA PHE A 38 -4.85 -15.72 -6.06
C PHE A 38 -3.75 -16.37 -6.90
N ARG A 39 -3.34 -15.70 -7.97
CA ARG A 39 -2.35 -16.20 -8.93
C ARG A 39 -1.08 -15.38 -8.79
N CYS A 40 0.09 -16.00 -9.02
CA CYS A 40 1.30 -15.21 -9.24
C CYS A 40 1.12 -14.36 -10.51
N GLY A 41 1.85 -13.24 -10.62
CA GLY A 41 1.65 -12.26 -11.71
C GLY A 41 1.68 -12.87 -13.10
N ARG A 42 2.57 -13.83 -13.36
CA ARG A 42 2.59 -14.56 -14.66
C ARG A 42 1.35 -15.42 -14.88
N CYS A 43 0.90 -16.14 -13.85
CA CYS A 43 -0.31 -16.97 -13.96
C CYS A 43 -1.56 -16.11 -14.12
N GLU A 44 -1.59 -14.93 -13.50
CA GLU A 44 -2.65 -13.94 -13.69
C GLU A 44 -2.66 -13.40 -15.13
N GLU A 45 -1.53 -12.88 -15.61
CA GLU A 45 -1.37 -12.33 -16.97
C GLU A 45 -1.77 -13.34 -18.05
N LYS A 46 -1.44 -14.62 -17.85
CA LYS A 46 -1.75 -15.69 -18.81
C LYS A 46 -3.07 -16.41 -18.53
N ASN A 47 -3.86 -15.95 -17.56
CA ASN A 47 -5.08 -16.57 -17.09
C ASN A 47 -4.93 -18.10 -16.83
N LEU A 48 -3.81 -18.50 -16.24
CA LEU A 48 -3.51 -19.88 -15.87
C LEU A 48 -3.89 -20.16 -14.41
N ARG A 49 -4.32 -21.38 -14.12
CA ARG A 49 -4.47 -21.86 -12.73
C ARG A 49 -3.10 -21.89 -12.03
N CYS A 50 -3.07 -21.51 -10.75
CA CYS A 50 -1.84 -21.39 -9.98
C CYS A 50 -1.78 -22.49 -8.91
N PHE A 51 -1.10 -23.59 -9.22
CA PHE A 51 -0.84 -24.68 -8.28
C PHE A 51 0.52 -24.48 -7.64
N VAL A 52 0.58 -24.41 -6.31
CA VAL A 52 1.78 -24.03 -5.57
C VAL A 52 2.48 -25.25 -4.99
N ASP A 53 3.80 -25.26 -5.16
CA ASP A 53 4.73 -26.09 -4.41
C ASP A 53 5.18 -25.32 -3.17
N THR A 54 4.63 -25.65 -2.00
CA THR A 54 4.94 -24.97 -0.74
C THR A 54 6.41 -25.13 -0.35
N ALA A 55 7.07 -26.20 -0.77
CA ALA A 55 8.49 -26.43 -0.48
C ALA A 55 9.43 -25.50 -1.26
N SER A 56 9.05 -25.06 -2.48
CA SER A 56 9.85 -24.07 -3.22
C SER A 56 9.29 -22.66 -3.20
N GLY A 57 8.06 -22.49 -2.73
CA GLY A 57 7.33 -21.25 -2.88
C GLY A 57 7.06 -20.88 -4.34
N ARG A 58 7.08 -21.84 -5.27
CA ARG A 58 6.85 -21.58 -6.70
C ARG A 58 5.65 -22.34 -7.22
N CYS A 59 4.93 -21.75 -8.16
CA CYS A 59 3.84 -22.44 -8.83
C CYS A 59 4.32 -23.34 -9.97
N ALA A 60 3.55 -24.38 -10.30
CA ALA A 60 3.83 -25.29 -11.41
C ALA A 60 4.09 -24.55 -12.74
N GLY A 61 3.37 -23.45 -12.96
CA GLY A 61 3.54 -22.57 -14.12
C GLY A 61 4.95 -21.97 -14.19
N CYS A 62 5.41 -21.35 -13.11
CA CYS A 62 6.74 -20.73 -13.05
C CYS A 62 7.86 -21.77 -13.03
N ILE A 63 7.68 -22.91 -12.34
CA ILE A 63 8.63 -24.02 -12.34
C ILE A 63 8.84 -24.56 -13.78
N SER A 64 7.76 -24.68 -14.55
CA SER A 64 7.81 -25.26 -15.91
C SER A 64 8.70 -24.47 -16.86
N VAL A 65 8.68 -23.14 -16.75
CA VAL A 65 9.45 -22.24 -17.63
C VAL A 65 10.69 -21.66 -16.95
N HIS A 66 10.99 -22.08 -15.72
CA HIS A 66 12.17 -21.64 -14.96
C HIS A 66 12.27 -20.12 -14.81
N VAL A 67 11.16 -19.51 -14.42
CA VAL A 67 11.11 -18.08 -14.07
C VAL A 67 10.82 -17.92 -12.59
N GLU A 68 11.13 -16.73 -12.07
CA GLU A 68 10.74 -16.35 -10.73
C GLU A 68 9.21 -16.37 -10.57
N CYS A 69 8.76 -16.65 -9.35
CA CYS A 69 7.35 -16.73 -9.02
C CYS A 69 7.05 -15.62 -8.03
N SER A 70 6.32 -14.59 -8.46
CA SER A 70 5.87 -13.49 -7.61
C SER A 70 4.74 -13.89 -6.64
N LEU A 71 4.64 -15.19 -6.31
CA LEU A 71 3.63 -15.67 -5.37
C LEU A 71 3.99 -15.32 -3.92
N PHE A 72 5.29 -15.19 -3.62
CA PHE A 72 5.79 -14.77 -2.33
C PHE A 72 6.49 -13.43 -2.47
N VAL A 73 6.11 -12.49 -1.62
CA VAL A 73 6.78 -11.20 -1.49
C VAL A 73 7.99 -11.40 -0.57
N PRO A 74 9.22 -11.04 -0.99
CA PRO A 74 10.41 -11.12 -0.14
C PRO A 74 10.27 -10.29 1.14
N GLU A 75 10.93 -10.72 2.22
CA GLU A 75 10.96 -9.98 3.50
C GLU A 75 11.50 -8.56 3.31
N GLU A 76 12.49 -8.35 2.44
CA GLU A 76 13.03 -7.04 2.10
C GLU A 76 11.97 -6.06 1.57
N GLU A 77 11.00 -6.54 0.79
CA GLU A 77 9.91 -5.70 0.28
C GLU A 77 8.93 -5.32 1.40
N TRP A 78 8.73 -6.19 2.40
CA TRP A 78 7.96 -5.86 3.60
C TRP A 78 8.67 -4.81 4.46
N GLU A 79 9.97 -4.97 4.70
CA GLU A 79 10.77 -4.02 5.47
C GLU A 79 10.76 -2.62 4.85
N LYS A 80 10.78 -2.53 3.51
CA LYS A 80 10.64 -1.26 2.78
C LYS A 80 9.30 -0.59 3.11
N VAL A 81 8.20 -1.31 2.98
CA VAL A 81 6.85 -0.79 3.26
C VAL A 81 6.71 -0.38 4.72
N GLU A 82 7.24 -1.15 5.67
CA GLU A 82 7.24 -0.79 7.09
C GLU A 82 8.11 0.44 7.39
N GLY A 83 9.24 0.59 6.70
CA GLY A 83 10.08 1.78 6.75
C GLY A 83 9.33 3.02 6.28
N GLU A 84 8.69 2.93 5.11
CA GLU A 84 7.86 4.00 4.55
C GLU A 84 6.69 4.35 5.47
N GLU A 85 6.00 3.37 6.02
CA GLU A 85 4.89 3.57 6.96
C GLU A 85 5.36 4.34 8.20
N ARG A 86 6.50 3.94 8.80
CA ARG A 86 7.08 4.66 9.95
C ARG A 86 7.44 6.10 9.61
N ALA A 87 8.03 6.34 8.45
CA ALA A 87 8.34 7.69 7.99
C ALA A 87 7.08 8.55 7.83
N LYS A 88 6.02 7.99 7.23
CA LYS A 88 4.75 8.67 7.02
C LYS A 88 4.01 8.96 8.32
N ARG A 89 4.06 8.05 9.29
CA ARG A 89 3.52 8.30 10.64
C ARG A 89 4.22 9.47 11.33
N LEU A 90 5.54 9.58 11.19
CA LEU A 90 6.29 10.71 11.75
C LEU A 90 5.95 12.03 11.03
N GLU A 91 5.82 12.01 9.70
CA GLU A 91 5.39 13.16 8.90
C GLU A 91 3.99 13.64 9.31
N LEU A 92 3.05 12.70 9.50
CA LEU A 92 1.69 12.99 9.95
C LEU A 92 1.70 13.67 11.33
N ALA A 93 2.45 13.15 12.30
CA ALA A 93 2.53 13.75 13.64
C ALA A 93 3.05 15.20 13.61
N ARG A 94 4.03 15.50 12.74
CA ARG A 94 4.53 16.88 12.57
C ARG A 94 3.50 17.80 11.92
N ALA A 95 2.74 17.28 10.96
CA ALA A 95 1.66 18.02 10.32
C ALA A 95 0.53 18.31 11.33
N GLU A 96 0.17 17.35 12.18
CA GLU A 96 -0.81 17.53 13.25
C GLU A 96 -0.41 18.60 14.26
N GLU A 97 0.88 18.65 14.66
CA GLU A 97 1.40 19.73 15.51
C GLU A 97 1.23 21.10 14.83
N SER A 98 1.55 21.18 13.54
CA SER A 98 1.42 22.41 12.75
C SER A 98 -0.05 22.85 12.62
N VAL A 99 -0.97 21.90 12.42
CA VAL A 99 -2.41 22.16 12.41
C VAL A 99 -2.90 22.64 13.77
N ALA A 100 -2.44 22.01 14.87
CA ALA A 100 -2.80 22.43 16.22
C ALA A 100 -2.32 23.86 16.52
N ARG A 101 -1.12 24.21 16.06
CA ARG A 101 -0.57 25.57 16.14
C ARG A 101 -1.43 26.58 15.38
N ALA A 102 -1.74 26.30 14.12
CA ALA A 102 -2.58 27.19 13.30
C ALA A 102 -3.99 27.36 13.89
N LYS A 103 -4.58 26.31 14.45
CA LYS A 103 -5.88 26.38 15.15
C LYS A 103 -5.83 27.33 16.35
N ARG A 104 -4.75 27.30 17.14
CA ARG A 104 -4.59 28.22 18.28
C ARG A 104 -4.50 29.67 17.80
N GLU A 105 -3.69 29.94 16.78
CA GLU A 105 -3.53 31.29 16.20
C GLU A 105 -4.86 31.81 15.64
N LEU A 106 -5.67 30.95 15.00
CA LEU A 106 -7.00 31.30 14.53
C LEU A 106 -7.93 31.71 15.69
N LEU A 107 -7.93 30.95 16.80
CA LEU A 107 -8.74 31.27 17.97
C LEU A 107 -8.33 32.61 18.61
N GLU A 108 -7.03 32.91 18.67
CA GLU A 108 -6.52 34.20 19.16
C GLU A 108 -7.02 35.37 18.28
N LEU A 109 -7.01 35.19 16.95
CA LEU A 109 -7.55 36.18 16.02
C LEU A 109 -9.06 36.36 16.16
N GLU A 110 -9.81 35.28 16.34
CA GLU A 110 -11.25 35.33 16.60
C GLU A 110 -11.56 36.09 17.89
N GLY A 111 -10.79 35.85 18.96
CA GLY A 111 -10.88 36.60 20.20
C GLY A 111 -10.69 38.11 19.99
N ARG A 112 -9.64 38.50 19.26
CA ARG A 112 -9.38 39.91 18.92
C ARG A 112 -10.51 40.52 18.09
N LYS A 113 -11.06 39.79 17.12
CA LYS A 113 -12.23 40.26 16.35
C LYS A 113 -13.44 40.52 17.24
N GLN A 114 -13.69 39.67 18.23
CA GLN A 114 -14.79 39.87 19.18
C GLN A 114 -14.55 41.07 20.10
N GLU A 115 -13.31 41.35 20.49
CA GLU A 115 -12.98 42.56 21.25
C GLU A 115 -13.24 43.83 20.43
N PHE A 116 -12.86 43.83 19.15
CA PHE A 116 -13.14 44.94 18.25
C PHE A 116 -14.65 45.15 18.07
N ALA A 117 -15.41 44.07 17.81
CA ALA A 117 -16.86 44.15 17.70
C ALA A 117 -17.53 44.72 18.97
N ARG A 118 -17.03 44.34 20.16
CA ARG A 118 -17.51 44.88 21.43
C ARG A 118 -17.21 46.38 21.58
N ARG A 119 -16.02 46.81 21.17
CA ARG A 119 -15.63 48.23 21.18
C ARG A 119 -16.48 49.05 20.22
N ASP A 120 -16.63 48.59 18.99
CA ASP A 120 -17.42 49.28 17.96
C ASP A 120 -18.87 49.44 18.41
N LEU A 121 -19.46 48.38 18.99
CA LEU A 121 -20.82 48.44 19.52
C LEU A 121 -20.96 49.44 20.68
N ALA A 122 -19.96 49.56 21.55
CA ALA A 122 -19.98 50.53 22.64
C ALA A 122 -19.93 51.98 22.11
N VAL A 123 -19.13 52.24 21.08
CA VAL A 123 -19.05 53.55 20.43
C VAL A 123 -20.39 53.92 19.80
N LEU A 124 -21.01 52.99 19.06
CA LEU A 124 -22.32 53.22 18.43
C LEU A 124 -23.38 53.60 19.47
N LYS A 125 -23.45 52.88 20.59
CA LYS A 125 -24.40 53.19 21.68
C LYS A 125 -24.23 54.61 22.23
N VAL A 126 -23.00 55.08 22.38
CA VAL A 126 -22.73 56.45 22.85
C VAL A 126 -23.18 57.48 21.81
N GLN A 127 -22.97 57.20 20.52
CA GLN A 127 -23.44 58.07 19.43
C GLN A 127 -24.96 58.14 19.38
N ASP A 128 -25.66 57.01 19.50
CA ASP A 128 -27.12 56.95 19.50
C ASP A 128 -27.69 57.78 20.67
N GLN A 129 -27.12 57.65 21.87
CA GLN A 129 -27.53 58.44 23.04
C GLN A 129 -27.31 59.95 22.86
N ALA A 130 -26.21 60.35 22.23
CA ALA A 130 -25.95 61.75 21.91
C ALA A 130 -26.97 62.30 20.91
N GLN A 131 -27.31 61.53 19.87
CA GLN A 131 -28.32 61.91 18.88
C GLN A 131 -29.73 62.02 19.49
N GLU A 132 -30.11 61.08 20.36
CA GLU A 132 -31.41 61.09 21.05
C GLU A 132 -31.56 62.31 21.99
N SER A 133 -30.50 62.69 22.70
CA SER A 133 -30.50 63.85 23.61
C SER A 133 -30.51 65.19 22.87
N GLU A 134 -29.82 65.29 21.73
CA GLU A 134 -29.89 66.46 20.84
C GLU A 134 -31.28 66.61 20.21
N GLY A 135 -31.90 65.52 19.75
CA GLY A 135 -33.26 65.53 19.19
C GLY A 135 -34.35 65.87 20.22
N SER A 136 -34.21 65.41 21.46
CA SER A 136 -35.16 65.73 22.55
C SER A 136 -35.08 67.20 22.99
N SER A 137 -33.90 67.83 22.88
CA SER A 137 -33.70 69.22 23.30
C SER A 137 -34.22 70.24 22.26
N GLN A 138 -34.39 69.82 21.00
CA GLN A 138 -34.93 70.64 19.92
C GLN A 138 -36.46 70.58 19.79
N GLN A 139 -37.14 69.74 20.58
CA GLN A 139 -38.61 69.56 20.55
C GLN A 139 -39.37 70.12 21.78
N SER A 140 -38.69 70.79 22.71
CA SER A 140 -39.36 71.48 23.83
C SER A 140 -39.67 72.94 23.47
N PRO A 141 -40.96 73.36 23.41
CA PRO A 141 -41.37 74.72 23.07
C PRO A 141 -41.13 75.76 24.16
#